data_AF-A0A1Q9DA09-F1
#
_entry.id   AF-A0A1Q9DA09-F1
#
_cell.length_a   1.000
_cell.length_b   1.000
_cell.length_c   1.000
_cell.angle_alpha   90.00
_cell.angle_beta   90.00
_cell.angle_gamma   90.00
#
_symmetry.space_group_name_H-M   'P 1'
#
loop_
_entity.id
_entity.type
_entity.pdbx_description
1 polymer ?
#
loop_
_entity_poly.entity_id
_entity_poly.type
_entity_poly.pdbx_seq_one_letter_code
_entity_poly.pdbx_strand_id
1 'polypeptide(L)'
;MNGVAFFILTLLCQRATGALIIGLSLTLSGRLDEVLKANEIRQTLQLLLDEANLQSMRGRGFRDFRGNDLFFDLLVLDDQGDPEEVQRIYSNMIDLRLADIFLGPQTHALSDVAARVAWEKQRMYVHHSLPVAAYPPQAGRPGVFSVSLPATDHMLEGLRMARRLGSQSLAVITGRDPMLRSMCGLDFPALGWPPPVAEEWLG
;
A
#
# COMPACT_ATOMS: atom_id res chain seq x y z
N MET A 1 6.99 12.62 -1.05
CA MET A 1 5.91 11.68 -0.69
C MET A 1 4.63 11.82 -1.53
N ASN A 2 4.36 12.95 -2.20
CA ASN A 2 3.06 13.18 -2.87
C ASN A 2 2.95 12.63 -4.30
N GLY A 3 4.01 12.10 -4.92
CA GLY A 3 3.99 11.82 -6.38
C GLY A 3 3.44 10.45 -6.80
N VAL A 4 3.58 9.41 -5.96
CA VAL A 4 3.31 8.02 -6.39
C VAL A 4 1.82 7.67 -6.29
N ALA A 5 1.12 8.16 -5.26
CA ALA A 5 -0.34 7.99 -5.15
C ALA A 5 -1.09 8.67 -6.32
N PHE A 6 -0.57 9.80 -6.82
CA PHE A 6 -1.15 10.56 -7.92
C PHE A 6 -1.00 9.86 -9.29
N PHE A 7 0.08 9.10 -9.51
CA PHE A 7 0.35 8.44 -10.80
C PHE A 7 -0.57 7.24 -11.07
N ILE A 8 -1.01 6.54 -10.02
CA ILE A 8 -1.90 5.37 -10.13
C ILE A 8 -3.34 5.79 -10.51
N LEU A 9 -3.79 6.95 -10.00
CA LEU A 9 -5.11 7.52 -10.28
C LEU A 9 -5.34 7.80 -11.77
N THR A 10 -4.30 8.17 -12.52
CA THR A 10 -4.41 8.53 -13.94
C THR A 10 -4.73 7.34 -14.86
N LEU A 11 -4.31 6.12 -14.51
CA LEU A 11 -4.47 4.94 -15.38
C LEU A 11 -5.88 4.31 -15.37
N LEU A 12 -6.65 4.52 -14.30
CA LEU A 12 -7.96 3.88 -14.12
C LEU A 12 -9.13 4.66 -14.77
N CYS A 13 -8.87 5.87 -15.25
CA CYS A 13 -9.90 6.81 -15.68
C CYS A 13 -10.54 6.52 -17.05
N GLN A 14 -10.33 5.34 -17.66
CA GLN A 14 -10.89 5.05 -18.99
C GLN A 14 -12.41 4.81 -19.01
N ARG A 15 -13.06 4.62 -17.84
CA ARG A 15 -14.48 4.18 -17.79
C ARG A 15 -15.40 4.92 -16.82
N ALA A 16 -14.90 5.75 -15.92
CA ALA A 16 -15.74 6.36 -14.90
C ALA A 16 -16.55 7.53 -15.47
N THR A 17 -17.88 7.41 -15.46
CA THR A 17 -18.80 8.54 -15.53
C THR A 17 -19.30 8.80 -14.11
N GLY A 18 -18.82 9.86 -13.47
CA GLY A 18 -19.16 10.18 -12.07
C GLY A 18 -17.94 10.24 -11.16
N ALA A 19 -18.16 10.16 -9.84
CA ALA A 19 -17.08 10.09 -8.86
C ALA A 19 -16.42 8.70 -8.87
N LEU A 20 -15.10 8.67 -8.78
CA LEU A 20 -14.31 7.46 -8.56
C LEU A 20 -14.41 7.04 -7.10
N ILE A 21 -14.85 5.81 -6.86
CA ILE A 21 -15.00 5.28 -5.51
C ILE A 21 -13.72 4.58 -5.10
N ILE A 22 -13.11 5.05 -4.01
CA ILE A 22 -11.95 4.43 -3.38
C ILE A 22 -12.45 3.51 -2.26
N GLY A 23 -12.29 2.21 -2.45
CA GLY A 23 -12.67 1.18 -1.48
C GLY A 23 -11.49 0.73 -0.62
N LEU A 24 -11.70 0.67 0.69
CA LEU A 24 -10.76 0.04 1.62
C LEU A 24 -11.50 -0.61 2.78
N SER A 25 -10.83 -1.57 3.42
CA SER A 25 -11.24 -2.05 4.74
C SER A 25 -10.32 -1.50 5.82
N LEU A 26 -10.89 -1.26 6.99
CA LEU A 26 -10.16 -0.88 8.20
C LEU A 26 -10.73 -1.63 9.39
N THR A 27 -9.92 -1.83 10.43
CA THR A 27 -10.37 -2.43 11.70
C THR A 27 -11.09 -1.36 12.52
N LEU A 28 -12.41 -1.28 12.35
CA LEU A 28 -13.27 -0.26 12.99
C LEU A 28 -13.99 -0.76 14.23
N SER A 29 -13.86 -2.05 14.56
CA SER A 29 -14.34 -2.67 15.79
C SER A 29 -13.24 -3.49 16.48
N GLY A 30 -13.52 -3.92 17.72
CA GLY A 30 -12.59 -4.71 18.51
C GLY A 30 -11.68 -3.87 19.39
N ARG A 31 -10.36 -4.00 19.22
CA ARG A 31 -9.38 -3.38 20.12
C ARG A 31 -9.30 -1.87 19.92
N LEU A 32 -9.34 -1.11 21.01
CA LEU A 32 -9.39 0.35 20.98
C LEU A 32 -8.20 0.98 20.24
N ASP A 33 -6.99 0.46 20.41
CA ASP A 33 -5.78 0.95 19.75
C ASP A 33 -5.84 0.83 18.22
N GLU A 34 -6.39 -0.29 17.73
CA GLU A 34 -6.59 -0.53 16.29
C GLU A 34 -7.68 0.39 15.73
N VAL A 35 -8.79 0.53 16.46
CA VAL A 35 -9.92 1.39 16.06
C VAL A 35 -9.52 2.87 16.01
N LEU A 36 -8.71 3.36 16.96
CA LEU A 36 -8.23 4.75 16.94
C LEU A 36 -7.36 5.00 15.71
N LYS A 37 -6.41 4.11 15.43
CA LYS A 37 -5.53 4.23 14.26
C LYS A 37 -6.30 4.13 12.94
N ALA A 38 -7.28 3.24 12.86
CA ALA A 38 -8.17 3.14 11.69
C ALA A 38 -8.95 4.45 11.47
N ASN A 39 -9.46 5.07 12.54
CA ASN A 39 -10.17 6.34 12.43
C ASN A 39 -9.28 7.49 11.94
N GLU A 40 -8.02 7.56 12.40
CA GLU A 40 -7.04 8.54 11.92
C GLU A 40 -6.75 8.38 10.42
N ILE A 41 -6.57 7.14 9.96
CA ILE A 41 -6.38 6.83 8.53
C ILE A 41 -7.59 7.27 7.72
N ARG A 42 -8.81 6.89 8.16
CA ARG A 42 -10.06 7.27 7.50
C ARG A 42 -10.19 8.79 7.37
N GLN A 43 -9.97 9.53 8.46
CA GLN A 43 -10.07 11.00 8.46
C GLN A 43 -9.03 11.64 7.54
N THR A 44 -7.79 11.14 7.57
CA THR A 44 -6.71 11.64 6.73
C THR A 44 -7.03 11.44 5.25
N LEU A 45 -7.50 10.25 4.88
CA LEU A 45 -7.93 9.95 3.51
C LEU A 45 -9.08 10.85 3.09
N GLN A 46 -10.10 11.02 3.93
CA GLN A 46 -11.23 11.89 3.62
C GLN A 46 -10.78 13.33 3.34
N LEU A 47 -9.92 13.91 4.19
CA LEU A 47 -9.40 15.26 3.99
C LEU A 47 -8.62 15.40 2.68
N LEU A 48 -7.83 14.38 2.31
CA LEU A 48 -7.10 14.38 1.04
C LEU A 48 -8.04 14.34 -0.17
N LEU A 49 -9.12 13.56 -0.11
CA LEU A 49 -10.11 13.48 -1.18
C LEU A 49 -10.97 14.74 -1.26
N ASP A 50 -11.35 15.32 -0.13
CA ASP A 50 -12.06 16.59 -0.07
C ASP A 50 -11.23 17.71 -0.70
N GLU A 51 -9.93 17.79 -0.39
CA GLU A 51 -9.02 18.75 -1.01
C GLU A 51 -8.88 18.49 -2.52
N ALA A 52 -8.73 17.24 -2.95
CA ALA A 52 -8.67 16.88 -4.37
C ALA A 52 -9.95 17.32 -5.11
N ASN A 53 -11.12 17.07 -4.51
CA ASN A 53 -12.42 17.47 -5.03
C ASN A 53 -12.55 19.01 -5.10
N LEU A 54 -12.09 19.73 -4.08
CA LEU A 54 -12.06 21.19 -4.06
C LEU A 54 -11.17 21.76 -5.17
N GLN A 55 -10.03 21.14 -5.44
CA GLN A 55 -9.17 21.55 -6.56
C GLN A 55 -9.85 21.28 -7.91
N SER A 56 -10.55 20.15 -8.06
CA SER A 56 -11.34 19.83 -9.26
C SER A 56 -12.44 20.87 -9.50
N MET A 57 -13.19 21.27 -8.47
CA MET A 57 -14.21 22.35 -8.58
C MET A 57 -13.62 23.70 -9.00
N ARG A 58 -12.33 23.95 -8.72
CA ARG A 58 -11.61 25.16 -9.11
C ARG A 58 -10.95 25.04 -10.49
N GLY A 59 -11.20 23.96 -11.23
CA GLY A 59 -10.60 23.65 -12.53
C GLY A 59 -9.09 23.35 -12.46
N ARG A 60 -8.56 23.05 -11.26
CA ARG A 60 -7.15 22.79 -10.97
C ARG A 60 -6.87 21.37 -10.48
N GLY A 61 -7.90 20.52 -10.42
CA GLY A 61 -7.81 19.17 -9.89
C GLY A 61 -7.50 18.12 -10.95
N PHE A 62 -7.86 16.89 -10.64
CA PHE A 62 -7.65 15.75 -11.52
C PHE A 62 -8.64 15.77 -12.66
N ARG A 63 -8.19 15.30 -13.83
CA ARG A 63 -9.03 15.19 -15.02
C ARG A 63 -8.92 13.81 -15.65
N ASP A 64 -10.00 13.35 -16.25
CA ASP A 64 -10.01 12.14 -17.06
C ASP A 64 -9.28 12.37 -18.40
N PHE A 65 -9.16 11.31 -19.19
CA PHE A 65 -8.52 11.37 -20.52
C PHE A 65 -9.29 12.23 -21.54
N ARG A 66 -10.52 12.62 -21.24
CA ARG A 66 -11.37 13.49 -22.06
C ARG A 66 -11.31 14.95 -21.58
N GLY A 67 -10.58 15.22 -20.49
CA GLY A 67 -10.45 16.55 -19.90
C GLY A 67 -11.58 16.93 -18.95
N ASN A 68 -12.46 16.00 -18.56
CA ASN A 68 -13.48 16.26 -17.54
C ASN A 68 -12.88 16.22 -16.15
N ASP A 69 -13.33 17.10 -15.27
CA ASP A 69 -12.90 17.09 -13.87
C ASP A 69 -13.37 15.80 -13.17
N LEU A 70 -12.45 15.19 -12.42
CA LEU A 70 -12.69 13.98 -11.64
C LEU A 70 -13.01 14.31 -10.20
N PHE A 71 -13.92 13.53 -9.64
CA PHE A 71 -14.30 13.57 -8.24
C PHE A 71 -14.05 12.22 -7.59
N PHE A 72 -13.87 12.21 -6.29
CA PHE A 72 -13.56 11.03 -5.51
C PHE A 72 -14.54 10.88 -4.35
N ASP A 73 -14.87 9.63 -4.04
CA ASP A 73 -15.61 9.25 -2.85
C ASP A 73 -14.91 8.09 -2.13
N LEU A 74 -15.20 7.91 -0.84
CA LEU A 74 -14.53 6.94 0.02
C LEU A 74 -15.52 5.90 0.55
N LEU A 75 -15.32 4.64 0.17
CA LEU A 75 -16.03 3.49 0.73
C LEU A 75 -15.13 2.80 1.76
N VAL A 76 -15.52 2.88 3.04
CA VAL A 76 -14.82 2.22 4.15
C VAL A 76 -15.69 1.13 4.74
N LEU A 77 -15.13 -0.08 4.84
CA LEU A 77 -15.79 -1.24 5.45
C LEU A 77 -14.99 -1.75 6.64
N ASP A 78 -15.69 -2.26 7.66
CA ASP A 78 -15.05 -2.80 8.86
C ASP A 78 -14.56 -4.25 8.63
N ASP A 79 -13.25 -4.48 8.67
CA ASP A 79 -12.68 -5.83 8.55
C ASP A 79 -12.60 -6.59 9.87
N GLN A 80 -12.94 -5.97 11.00
CA GLN A 80 -12.93 -6.59 12.32
C GLN A 80 -11.56 -7.19 12.72
N GLY A 81 -10.48 -6.83 12.03
CA GLY A 81 -9.17 -7.46 12.21
C GLY A 81 -9.08 -8.90 11.71
N ASP A 82 -10.06 -9.38 10.93
CA ASP A 82 -10.20 -10.78 10.53
C ASP A 82 -9.84 -11.00 9.04
N PRO A 83 -8.87 -11.88 8.73
CA PRO A 83 -8.56 -12.29 7.36
C PRO A 83 -9.74 -12.79 6.52
N GLU A 84 -10.68 -13.55 7.11
CA GLU A 84 -11.84 -14.08 6.36
C GLU A 84 -12.78 -12.95 5.96
N GLU A 85 -13.00 -11.99 6.86
CA GLU A 85 -13.80 -10.81 6.62
C GLU A 85 -13.17 -9.90 5.55
N VAL A 86 -11.85 -9.71 5.58
CA VAL A 86 -11.13 -9.00 4.50
C VAL A 86 -11.36 -9.67 3.16
N GLN A 87 -11.22 -10.99 3.08
CA GLN A 87 -11.45 -11.72 1.84
C GLN A 87 -12.87 -11.52 1.31
N ARG A 88 -13.87 -11.57 2.20
CA ARG A 88 -15.28 -11.33 1.88
C ARG A 88 -15.51 -9.90 1.37
N ILE A 89 -14.99 -8.91 2.09
CA ILE A 89 -15.12 -7.49 1.76
C ILE A 89 -14.52 -7.19 0.38
N TYR A 90 -13.28 -7.58 0.12
CA TYR A 90 -12.63 -7.30 -1.16
C TYR A 90 -13.28 -8.05 -2.32
N SER A 91 -13.72 -9.30 -2.09
CA SER A 91 -14.46 -10.04 -3.11
C SER A 91 -15.75 -9.32 -3.48
N ASN A 92 -16.52 -8.87 -2.48
CA ASN A 92 -17.76 -8.13 -2.71
C ASN A 92 -17.52 -6.79 -3.39
N MET A 93 -16.54 -6.00 -2.96
CA MET A 93 -16.23 -4.71 -3.59
C MET A 93 -15.88 -4.88 -5.07
N ILE A 94 -15.14 -5.94 -5.42
CA ILE A 94 -14.73 -6.22 -6.79
C ILE A 94 -15.88 -6.80 -7.64
N ASP A 95 -16.57 -7.81 -7.12
CA ASP A 95 -17.59 -8.57 -7.87
C ASP A 95 -18.85 -7.74 -8.09
N LEU A 96 -19.25 -6.97 -7.08
CA LEU A 96 -20.41 -6.07 -7.14
C LEU A 96 -20.04 -4.68 -7.68
N ARG A 97 -18.76 -4.44 -8.03
CA ARG A 97 -18.24 -3.16 -8.54
C ARG A 97 -18.58 -1.98 -7.63
N LEU A 98 -18.39 -2.15 -6.32
CA LEU A 98 -18.64 -1.10 -5.33
C LEU A 98 -17.52 -0.05 -5.28
N ALA A 99 -16.34 -0.37 -5.78
CA ALA A 99 -15.18 0.51 -5.80
C ALA A 99 -14.41 0.39 -7.12
N ASP A 100 -13.79 1.49 -7.52
CA ASP A 100 -12.92 1.60 -8.70
C ASP A 100 -11.45 1.38 -8.34
N ILE A 101 -11.06 1.81 -7.13
CA ILE A 101 -9.70 1.75 -6.60
C ILE A 101 -9.73 1.02 -5.27
N PHE A 102 -8.79 0.08 -5.07
CA PHE A 102 -8.73 -0.73 -3.86
C PHE A 102 -7.47 -0.35 -3.07
N LEU A 103 -7.64 0.23 -1.89
CA LEU A 103 -6.54 0.52 -0.96
C LEU A 103 -6.48 -0.53 0.12
N GLY A 104 -5.27 -1.02 0.42
CA GLY A 104 -5.06 -2.09 1.39
C GLY A 104 -5.53 -1.81 2.81
N PRO A 105 -5.79 -2.84 3.63
CA PRO A 105 -6.06 -2.68 5.06
C PRO A 105 -4.85 -2.14 5.84
N GLN A 106 -5.06 -1.88 7.14
CA GLN A 106 -4.04 -1.25 7.99
C GLN A 106 -2.82 -2.15 8.28
N THR A 107 -3.00 -3.47 8.34
CA THR A 107 -1.93 -4.41 8.75
C THR A 107 -1.42 -5.23 7.58
N HIS A 108 -0.19 -5.76 7.71
CA HIS A 108 0.42 -6.61 6.68
C HIS A 108 -0.36 -7.88 6.41
N ALA A 109 -0.74 -8.60 7.47
CA ALA A 109 -1.43 -9.88 7.34
C ALA A 109 -2.75 -9.73 6.56
N LEU A 110 -3.51 -8.68 6.87
CA LEU A 110 -4.77 -8.37 6.17
C LEU A 110 -4.52 -7.87 4.74
N SER A 111 -3.46 -7.08 4.55
CA SER A 111 -3.07 -6.59 3.24
C SER A 111 -2.64 -7.67 2.25
N ASP A 112 -1.99 -8.72 2.72
CA ASP A 112 -1.64 -9.85 1.85
C ASP A 112 -2.88 -10.61 1.37
N VAL A 113 -3.90 -10.72 2.22
CA VAL A 113 -5.20 -11.31 1.85
C VAL A 113 -5.89 -10.45 0.80
N ALA A 114 -6.00 -9.15 1.04
CA ALA A 114 -6.64 -8.22 0.12
C ALA A 114 -5.92 -8.17 -1.24
N ALA A 115 -4.59 -8.10 -1.24
CA ALA A 115 -3.77 -8.12 -2.45
C ALA A 115 -3.91 -9.44 -3.23
N ARG A 116 -4.00 -10.58 -2.54
CA ARG A 116 -4.26 -11.88 -3.19
C ARG A 116 -5.61 -11.87 -3.89
N VAL A 117 -6.68 -11.43 -3.21
CA VAL A 117 -8.03 -11.37 -3.79
C VAL A 117 -8.07 -10.44 -5.01
N ALA A 118 -7.46 -9.26 -4.92
CA ALA A 118 -7.39 -8.33 -6.04
C ALA A 118 -6.62 -8.91 -7.22
N TRP A 119 -5.50 -9.58 -6.98
CA TRP A 119 -4.70 -10.23 -8.02
C TRP A 119 -5.46 -11.38 -8.71
N GLU A 120 -6.08 -12.28 -7.95
CA GLU A 120 -6.89 -13.39 -8.47
C GLU A 120 -8.05 -12.89 -9.33
N LYS A 121 -8.61 -11.72 -8.98
CA LYS A 121 -9.70 -11.07 -9.71
C LYS A 121 -9.22 -10.06 -10.77
N GLN A 122 -7.92 -10.00 -11.04
CA GLN A 122 -7.29 -9.11 -12.03
C GLN A 122 -7.66 -7.63 -11.83
N ARG A 123 -7.64 -7.18 -10.57
CA ARG A 123 -7.87 -5.79 -10.19
C ARG A 123 -6.61 -5.13 -9.69
N MET A 124 -6.56 -3.82 -9.92
CA MET A 124 -5.50 -2.98 -9.41
C MET A 124 -5.68 -2.77 -7.91
N TYR A 125 -4.62 -2.95 -7.14
CA TYR A 125 -4.63 -2.78 -5.69
C TYR A 125 -3.45 -1.92 -5.28
N VAL A 126 -3.65 -1.03 -4.30
CA VAL A 126 -2.62 -0.13 -3.78
C VAL A 126 -2.49 -0.30 -2.28
N HIS A 127 -1.32 -0.74 -1.83
CA HIS A 127 -0.98 -0.80 -0.42
C HIS A 127 -0.56 0.58 0.08
N HIS A 128 -1.16 1.05 1.19
CA HIS A 128 -0.99 2.42 1.68
C HIS A 128 -0.34 2.57 3.06
N SER A 129 -0.38 1.53 3.89
CA SER A 129 -0.17 1.67 5.34
C SER A 129 1.25 1.34 5.81
N LEU A 130 2.01 0.51 5.09
CA LEU A 130 3.31 0.01 5.56
C LEU A 130 4.25 -0.37 4.39
N PRO A 131 5.59 -0.25 4.54
CA PRO A 131 6.58 -0.89 3.66
C PRO A 131 6.19 -2.36 3.56
N VAL A 132 6.05 -2.99 2.40
CA VAL A 132 5.67 -4.42 2.38
C VAL A 132 6.91 -5.29 2.41
N ALA A 133 6.85 -6.35 3.23
CA ALA A 133 7.93 -7.31 3.44
C ALA A 133 8.37 -7.95 2.11
N ALA A 134 7.38 -8.21 1.26
CA ALA A 134 7.54 -8.91 0.01
C ALA A 134 6.59 -8.33 -1.05
N TYR A 135 6.91 -7.15 -1.57
CA TYR A 135 6.65 -6.91 -2.98
C TYR A 135 7.98 -6.49 -3.61
N PRO A 136 8.90 -7.43 -3.90
CA PRO A 136 9.82 -7.16 -4.99
C PRO A 136 8.95 -6.71 -6.18
N PRO A 137 9.31 -5.62 -6.87
CA PRO A 137 8.55 -5.20 -8.02
C PRO A 137 8.43 -6.42 -8.96
N GLN A 138 7.19 -6.82 -9.25
CA GLN A 138 6.83 -7.63 -10.43
C GLN A 138 7.03 -9.16 -10.39
N ALA A 139 7.65 -9.78 -9.36
CA ALA A 139 7.82 -11.23 -9.33
C ALA A 139 6.59 -11.99 -8.76
N GLY A 140 5.43 -11.90 -9.45
CA GLY A 140 4.33 -12.85 -9.26
C GLY A 140 2.91 -12.28 -9.16
N ARG A 141 2.74 -10.98 -8.83
CA ARG A 141 1.40 -10.35 -8.70
C ARG A 141 1.29 -9.04 -9.50
N PRO A 142 1.23 -9.09 -10.84
CA PRO A 142 0.97 -7.89 -11.65
C PRO A 142 -0.35 -7.23 -11.24
N GLY A 143 -0.33 -5.91 -11.05
CA GLY A 143 -1.51 -5.14 -10.63
C GLY A 143 -1.56 -4.76 -9.14
N VAL A 144 -0.62 -5.26 -8.32
CA VAL A 144 -0.47 -4.88 -6.91
C VAL A 144 0.65 -3.86 -6.77
N PHE A 145 0.34 -2.68 -6.22
CA PHE A 145 1.25 -1.55 -6.06
C PHE A 145 1.40 -1.18 -4.57
N SER A 146 2.50 -0.52 -4.21
CA SER A 146 2.71 0.05 -2.87
C SER A 146 3.17 1.50 -2.99
N VAL A 147 2.67 2.38 -2.13
CA VAL A 147 3.13 3.79 -2.05
C VAL A 147 4.26 3.99 -1.04
N SER A 148 4.55 2.99 -0.21
CA SER A 148 5.69 2.99 0.71
C SER A 148 6.94 2.46 0.02
N LEU A 149 8.11 2.97 0.41
CA LEU A 149 9.38 2.35 0.05
C LEU A 149 9.36 0.86 0.45
N PRO A 150 9.95 -0.03 -0.34
CA PRO A 150 10.16 -1.42 0.07
C PRO A 150 10.80 -1.49 1.45
N ALA A 151 10.39 -2.45 2.28
CA ALA A 151 10.95 -2.65 3.62
C ALA A 151 12.49 -2.77 3.60
N THR A 152 13.04 -3.32 2.51
CA THR A 152 14.46 -3.48 2.25
C THR A 152 15.25 -2.18 2.16
N ASP A 153 14.63 -1.09 1.71
CA ASP A 153 15.32 0.18 1.53
C ASP A 153 15.72 0.79 2.88
N HIS A 154 14.97 0.49 3.95
CA HIS A 154 15.33 0.86 5.32
C HIS A 154 16.63 0.18 5.78
N MET A 155 16.84 -1.10 5.44
CA MET A 155 18.08 -1.81 5.74
C MET A 155 19.26 -1.20 4.98
N LEU A 156 19.05 -0.92 3.69
CA LEU A 156 20.09 -0.37 2.82
C LEU A 156 20.58 0.99 3.32
N GLU A 157 19.68 1.87 3.75
CA GLU A 157 20.08 3.15 4.35
C GLU A 157 20.80 2.97 5.69
N GLY A 158 20.36 2.02 6.53
CA GLY A 158 21.06 1.67 7.77
C GLY A 158 22.49 1.18 7.52
N LEU A 159 22.68 0.31 6.51
CA LEU A 159 23.99 -0.14 6.07
C LEU A 159 24.83 1.04 5.54
N ARG A 160 24.29 1.86 4.65
CA ARG A 160 25.00 3.05 4.11
C ARG A 160 25.47 3.98 5.23
N MET A 161 24.65 4.21 6.25
CA MET A 161 25.00 5.00 7.43
C MET A 161 26.13 4.35 8.23
N ALA A 162 26.02 3.05 8.55
CA ALA A 162 27.05 2.33 9.29
C ALA A 162 28.42 2.38 8.60
N ARG A 163 28.45 2.24 7.27
CA ARG A 163 29.66 2.39 6.47
C ARG A 163 30.25 3.79 6.56
N ARG A 164 29.41 4.84 6.46
CA ARG A 164 29.86 6.25 6.63
C ARG A 164 30.46 6.51 8.01
N LEU A 165 30.00 5.79 9.02
CA LEU A 165 30.52 5.85 10.39
C LEU A 165 31.76 4.96 10.61
N GLY A 166 32.28 4.30 9.58
CA GLY A 166 33.45 3.43 9.67
C GLY A 166 33.19 2.09 10.37
N SER A 167 31.93 1.70 10.55
CA SER A 167 31.57 0.43 11.20
C SER A 167 31.98 -0.75 10.30
N GLN A 168 32.76 -1.68 10.87
CA GLN A 168 33.23 -2.89 10.18
C GLN A 168 32.33 -4.10 10.40
N SER A 169 31.42 -4.02 11.37
CA SER A 169 30.53 -5.10 11.77
C SER A 169 29.19 -4.54 12.26
N LEU A 170 28.11 -5.27 11.99
CA LEU A 170 26.77 -4.94 12.44
C LEU A 170 26.10 -6.18 13.03
N ALA A 171 25.42 -6.01 14.16
CA ALA A 171 24.49 -6.99 14.69
C ALA A 171 23.07 -6.56 14.32
N VAL A 172 22.32 -7.48 13.73
CA VAL A 172 20.92 -7.25 13.36
C VAL A 172 20.04 -7.98 14.35
N ILE A 173 19.27 -7.24 15.15
CA ILE A 173 18.29 -7.79 16.09
C ILE A 173 16.92 -7.60 15.46
N THR A 174 16.17 -8.69 15.27
CA THR A 174 14.84 -8.65 14.65
C THR A 174 13.83 -9.45 15.47
N GLY A 175 12.56 -9.08 15.33
CA GLY A 175 11.44 -9.85 15.86
C GLY A 175 11.08 -11.06 14.99
N ARG A 176 10.07 -11.83 15.41
CA ARG A 176 9.50 -12.92 14.58
C ARG A 176 8.50 -12.44 13.54
N ASP A 177 8.09 -11.18 13.64
CA ASP A 177 7.15 -10.56 12.72
C ASP A 177 7.73 -10.50 11.29
N PRO A 178 6.98 -10.94 10.25
CA PRO A 178 7.46 -10.96 8.87
C PRO A 178 7.94 -9.60 8.36
N MET A 179 7.32 -8.50 8.83
CA MET A 179 7.73 -7.16 8.42
C MET A 179 9.07 -6.78 9.02
N LEU A 180 9.27 -7.02 10.32
CA LEU A 180 10.57 -6.80 10.96
C LEU A 180 11.69 -7.63 10.33
N ARG A 181 11.40 -8.87 9.92
CA ARG A 181 12.37 -9.74 9.26
C ARG A 181 12.74 -9.23 7.86
N SER A 182 11.76 -8.78 7.09
CA SER A 182 11.98 -8.22 5.76
C SER A 182 12.65 -6.84 5.78
N MET A 183 12.35 -6.00 6.77
CA MET A 183 13.10 -4.76 7.04
C MET A 183 14.57 -5.02 7.38
N CYS A 184 14.90 -6.23 7.83
CA CYS A 184 16.27 -6.66 8.09
C CYS A 184 16.90 -7.41 6.90
N GLY A 185 16.18 -7.56 5.77
CA GLY A 185 16.64 -8.31 4.60
C GLY A 185 16.67 -9.84 4.79
N LEU A 186 16.06 -10.38 5.85
CA LEU A 186 16.22 -11.79 6.25
C LEU A 186 15.31 -12.78 5.52
N ASP A 187 14.36 -12.31 4.73
CA ASP A 187 13.39 -13.16 4.00
C ASP A 187 13.73 -13.30 2.49
N PHE A 188 14.97 -12.97 2.09
CA PHE A 188 15.43 -12.97 0.69
C PHE A 188 16.41 -14.09 0.25
N PRO A 189 16.24 -15.38 0.61
CA PRO A 189 17.06 -16.43 0.00
C PRO A 189 16.77 -16.64 -1.50
N ALA A 190 15.64 -16.14 -2.03
CA ALA A 190 15.23 -16.38 -3.42
C ALA A 190 15.77 -15.38 -4.47
N LEU A 191 16.38 -14.25 -4.05
CA LEU A 191 16.94 -13.24 -4.96
C LEU A 191 18.47 -13.29 -5.07
N GLY A 192 19.10 -14.32 -4.49
CA GLY A 192 20.54 -14.35 -4.30
C GLY A 192 20.88 -13.52 -3.06
N TRP A 193 21.27 -14.21 -1.99
CA TRP A 193 21.98 -13.57 -0.91
C TRP A 193 23.47 -13.55 -1.29
N PRO A 194 24.15 -12.41 -1.15
CA PRO A 194 23.63 -11.20 -0.54
C PRO A 194 22.96 -10.29 -1.60
N PRO A 195 22.08 -9.35 -1.23
CA PRO A 195 21.43 -8.46 -2.20
C PRO A 195 22.49 -7.74 -3.05
N PRO A 196 22.18 -7.23 -4.26
CA PRO A 196 23.18 -6.61 -5.15
C PRO A 196 24.05 -5.53 -4.51
N VAL A 197 23.57 -4.87 -3.45
CA VAL A 197 24.29 -3.85 -2.67
C VAL A 197 25.32 -4.44 -1.70
N ALA A 198 25.22 -5.72 -1.37
CA ALA A 198 26.23 -6.42 -0.58
C ALA A 198 27.44 -6.85 -1.42
N GLU A 199 27.32 -6.95 -2.74
CA GLU A 199 28.48 -7.01 -3.62
C GLU A 199 29.28 -5.69 -3.57
N GLU A 200 28.62 -4.53 -3.40
CA GLU A 200 29.30 -3.24 -3.12
C GLU A 200 29.94 -3.15 -1.72
N TRP A 201 29.58 -4.05 -0.80
CA TRP A 201 30.19 -4.18 0.54
C TRP A 201 31.33 -5.20 0.59
N LEU A 202 31.28 -6.22 -0.29
CA LEU A 202 32.27 -7.30 -0.37
C LEU A 202 33.39 -7.03 -1.39
N GLY A 203 33.27 -5.94 -2.17
CA GLY A 203 34.32 -5.41 -3.05
C GLY A 203 35.40 -4.64 -2.31
#